data_AF-A0A922NZS5-F1
#
_entry.id   AF-A0A922NZS5-F1
#
_cell.length_a   1.000
_cell.length_b   1.000
_cell.length_c   1.000
_cell.angle_alpha   90.00
_cell.angle_beta   90.00
_cell.angle_gamma   90.00
#
_symmetry.space_group_name_H-M   'P 1'
#
loop_
_entity.id
_entity.type
_entity.pdbx_description
1 polymer ?
#
loop_
_entity_poly.entity_id
_entity_poly.type
_entity_poly.pdbx_seq_one_letter_code
_entity_poly.pdbx_strand_id
1 'polypeptide(L)'
;MSYRCGFSNAAGWSAGDVSVRLNNNAGLAFLCFLRQSGVDTLIQYCACSARPKTIIPDEAKFLSKEGFGILPVFQDGARYISNLSQQAGTANARAPRILPNVLAI
;
A
#
# COMPACT_ATOMS: atom_id res chain seq x y z
N MET A 1 15.43 12.58 -8.63
CA MET A 1 14.13 13.29 -8.63
C MET A 1 13.47 13.06 -7.28
N SER A 2 13.03 14.10 -6.59
CA SER A 2 12.27 13.93 -5.34
C SER A 2 10.82 13.53 -5.66
N TYR A 3 10.21 12.70 -4.82
CA TYR A 3 8.85 12.18 -5.00
C TYR A 3 7.82 13.30 -5.20
N ARG A 4 8.01 14.45 -4.54
CA ARG A 4 7.19 15.65 -4.70
C ARG A 4 7.05 16.06 -6.16
N CYS A 5 8.14 16.13 -6.92
CA CYS A 5 8.12 16.58 -8.31
C CYS A 5 7.35 15.62 -9.25
N GLY A 6 7.32 14.32 -8.95
CA GLY A 6 6.57 13.34 -9.73
C GLY A 6 5.06 13.47 -9.54
N PHE A 7 4.61 13.68 -8.30
CA PHE A 7 3.19 13.81 -7.95
C PHE A 7 2.62 15.22 -8.23
N SER A 8 3.45 16.27 -8.23
CA SER A 8 2.99 17.66 -8.46
C SER A 8 2.53 17.94 -9.90
N ASN A 9 2.97 17.13 -10.86
CA ASN A 9 2.83 17.44 -12.30
C ASN A 9 1.71 16.66 -12.99
N ALA A 10 0.97 15.81 -12.28
CA ALA A 10 -0.01 14.93 -12.88
C ALA A 10 -1.42 15.27 -12.37
N ALA A 11 -2.23 15.88 -13.22
CA ALA A 11 -3.59 16.28 -12.87
C ALA A 11 -4.46 15.05 -12.52
N GLY A 12 -5.06 15.04 -11.33
CA GLY A 12 -6.20 14.15 -11.01
C GLY A 12 -5.87 12.75 -10.50
N TRP A 13 -4.83 12.56 -9.68
CA TRP A 13 -4.58 11.25 -9.06
C TRP A 13 -5.49 11.05 -7.87
N SER A 14 -6.43 10.11 -7.95
CA SER A 14 -7.17 9.63 -6.77
C SER A 14 -6.38 8.59 -5.98
N ALA A 15 -5.43 7.88 -6.61
CA ALA A 15 -4.67 6.82 -5.96
C ALA A 15 -3.14 7.05 -5.97
N GLY A 16 -2.48 6.75 -4.85
CA GLY A 16 -1.01 6.79 -4.73
C GLY A 16 -0.45 5.43 -4.30
N ASP A 17 0.53 4.93 -5.04
CA ASP A 17 1.31 3.73 -4.65
C ASP A 17 2.44 4.11 -3.68
N VAL A 18 2.42 3.49 -2.50
CA VAL A 18 3.37 3.79 -1.43
C VAL A 18 3.90 2.51 -0.82
N SER A 19 5.22 2.31 -0.91
CA SER A 19 5.91 1.12 -0.39
C SER A 19 6.61 1.36 0.95
N VAL A 20 6.22 2.40 1.70
CA VAL A 20 6.85 2.81 2.96
C VAL A 20 5.82 2.97 4.05
N ARG A 21 6.28 2.90 5.30
CA ARG A 21 5.46 3.08 6.50
C ARG A 21 5.03 4.55 6.64
N LEU A 22 3.73 4.79 6.81
CA LEU A 22 3.10 6.11 6.86
C LEU A 22 2.64 6.53 8.26
N ASN A 23 2.57 5.62 9.23
CA ASN A 23 2.20 5.92 10.63
C ASN A 23 3.38 6.43 11.49
N ASN A 24 4.29 7.21 10.91
CA ASN A 24 5.44 7.83 11.58
C ASN A 24 5.58 9.31 11.18
N ASN A 25 6.48 10.05 11.84
CA ASN A 25 6.63 11.50 11.61
C ASN A 25 6.90 11.89 10.14
N ALA A 26 7.71 11.12 9.42
CA ALA A 26 7.97 11.37 8.00
C ALA A 26 6.75 11.05 7.13
N GLY A 27 6.03 9.98 7.48
CA GLY A 27 4.77 9.57 6.85
C GLY A 27 3.68 10.62 7.00
N LEU A 28 3.54 11.24 8.17
CA LEU A 28 2.55 12.30 8.41
C LEU A 28 2.73 13.49 7.47
N ALA A 29 3.95 13.97 7.30
CA ALA A 29 4.25 15.07 6.36
C ALA A 29 3.90 14.69 4.92
N PHE A 30 4.13 13.43 4.54
CA PHE A 30 3.81 12.93 3.21
C PHE A 30 2.30 12.74 3.00
N LEU A 31 1.55 12.27 4.00
CA LEU A 31 0.08 12.16 3.94
C LEU A 31 -0.58 13.52 3.74
N CYS A 32 -0.10 14.57 4.41
CA CYS A 32 -0.56 15.94 4.18
C CYS A 32 -0.35 16.37 2.73
N PHE A 33 0.80 16.07 2.16
CA PHE A 33 1.09 16.35 0.74
C PHE A 33 0.16 15.58 -0.20
N LEU A 34 -0.06 14.28 0.04
CA LEU A 34 -0.96 13.45 -0.76
C LEU A 34 -2.39 13.99 -0.76
N ARG A 35 -2.90 14.35 0.42
CA ARG A 35 -4.24 14.94 0.58
C ARG A 35 -4.38 16.26 -0.18
N GLN A 36 -3.38 17.15 -0.05
CA GLN A 36 -3.36 18.42 -0.80
C GLN A 36 -3.27 18.23 -2.31
N SER A 37 -2.74 17.10 -2.75
CA SER A 37 -2.62 16.73 -4.17
C SER A 37 -3.86 16.02 -4.72
N GLY A 38 -4.90 15.82 -3.90
CA GLY A 38 -6.16 15.19 -4.32
C GLY A 38 -6.17 13.66 -4.26
N VAL A 39 -5.15 13.04 -3.66
CA VAL A 39 -5.11 11.58 -3.45
C VAL A 39 -6.03 11.21 -2.28
N ASP A 40 -6.96 10.30 -2.53
CA ASP A 40 -7.89 9.75 -1.54
C ASP A 40 -7.66 8.26 -1.26
N THR A 41 -6.93 7.56 -2.12
CA THR A 41 -6.71 6.11 -2.06
C THR A 41 -5.22 5.80 -2.02
N LEU A 42 -4.81 4.89 -1.13
CA LEU A 42 -3.43 4.43 -1.00
C LEU A 42 -3.33 2.97 -1.41
N ILE A 43 -2.46 2.69 -2.38
CA ILE A 43 -2.10 1.32 -2.75
C ILE A 43 -1.04 0.85 -1.76
N GLN A 44 -1.35 -0.21 -1.03
CA GLN A 44 -0.55 -0.69 0.08
C GLN A 44 -0.25 -2.17 -0.07
N TYR A 45 1.01 -2.55 0.15
CA TYR A 45 1.46 -3.90 -0.14
C TYR A 45 1.20 -4.87 1.01
N CYS A 46 0.69 -6.05 0.68
CA CYS A 46 0.64 -7.20 1.57
C CYS A 46 1.63 -8.26 1.09
N ALA A 47 2.39 -8.86 2.00
CA ALA A 47 3.29 -9.97 1.69
C ALA A 47 3.33 -10.96 2.86
N CYS A 48 3.66 -12.22 2.57
CA CYS A 48 3.85 -13.24 3.60
C CYS A 48 5.17 -13.06 4.34
N SER A 49 6.18 -12.52 3.66
CA SER A 49 7.42 -12.12 4.29
C SER A 49 7.24 -10.79 5.03
N ALA A 50 7.79 -10.71 6.26
CA ALA A 50 7.84 -9.50 7.06
C ALA A 50 8.77 -8.46 6.40
N ARG A 51 8.26 -7.78 5.38
CA ARG A 51 8.99 -6.74 4.65
C ARG A 51 8.64 -5.37 5.22
N PRO A 52 9.57 -4.41 5.18
CA PRO A 52 9.29 -3.03 5.58
C PRO A 52 8.09 -2.41 4.86
N LYS A 53 7.82 -2.84 3.62
CA LYS A 53 6.70 -2.37 2.79
C LYS A 53 5.35 -3.04 3.08
N THR A 54 5.30 -4.07 3.94
CA THR A 54 4.06 -4.78 4.24
C THR A 54 3.22 -3.95 5.20
N ILE A 55 2.00 -3.58 4.79
CA ILE A 55 1.04 -2.89 5.65
C ILE A 55 0.70 -3.76 6.87
N ILE A 56 0.67 -3.14 8.05
CA ILE A 56 0.30 -3.79 9.31
C ILE A 56 -1.08 -3.27 9.76
N PRO A 57 -1.82 -4.02 10.59
CA PRO A 57 -3.15 -3.61 11.05
C PRO A 57 -3.19 -2.21 11.69
N ASP A 58 -2.18 -1.83 12.47
CA ASP A 58 -2.13 -0.51 13.12
C ASP A 58 -1.96 0.63 12.12
N GLU A 59 -1.18 0.40 11.06
CA GLU A 59 -1.07 1.36 9.96
C GLU A 59 -2.37 1.45 9.18
N ALA A 60 -3.01 0.33 8.86
CA ALA A 60 -4.29 0.35 8.14
C ALA A 60 -5.37 1.12 8.91
N LYS A 61 -5.51 0.86 10.22
CA LYS A 61 -6.42 1.61 11.10
C LYS A 61 -6.09 3.09 11.14
N PHE A 62 -4.81 3.43 11.18
CA PHE A 62 -4.36 4.82 11.16
C PHE A 62 -4.75 5.52 9.84
N LEU A 63 -4.46 4.90 8.69
CA LEU A 63 -4.79 5.45 7.38
C LEU A 63 -6.31 5.60 7.15
N SER A 64 -7.11 4.63 7.60
CA SER A 64 -8.57 4.73 7.56
C SER A 64 -9.10 5.91 8.40
N LYS A 65 -8.53 6.14 9.59
CA LYS A 65 -8.89 7.30 10.43
C LYS A 65 -8.52 8.63 9.79
N GLU A 66 -7.43 8.66 9.03
CA GLU A 66 -6.99 9.83 8.26
C GLU A 66 -7.85 10.09 7.01
N GLY A 67 -8.83 9.22 6.72
CA GLY A 67 -9.78 9.37 5.63
C GLY A 67 -9.31 8.80 4.28
N PHE A 68 -8.25 7.99 4.26
CA PHE A 68 -7.78 7.36 3.03
C PHE A 68 -8.48 6.01 2.79
N GLY A 69 -8.90 5.77 1.55
CA GLY A 69 -9.18 4.44 1.04
C GLY A 69 -7.90 3.62 0.95
N ILE A 70 -7.98 2.31 1.21
CA ILE A 70 -6.83 1.41 1.15
C ILE A 70 -7.09 0.37 0.07
N LEU A 71 -6.23 0.33 -0.96
CA LEU A 71 -6.21 -0.71 -1.98
C LEU A 71 -5.07 -1.69 -1.67
N PRO A 72 -5.35 -2.85 -1.06
CA PRO A 72 -4.31 -3.82 -0.76
C PRO A 72 -3.84 -4.54 -2.03
N VAL A 73 -2.52 -4.64 -2.23
CA VAL A 73 -1.91 -5.40 -3.32
C VAL A 73 -1.00 -6.47 -2.75
N PHE A 74 -1.25 -7.74 -3.11
CA PHE A 74 -0.35 -8.81 -2.72
C PHE A 74 0.91 -8.80 -3.60
N GLN A 75 2.08 -8.64 -2.99
CA GLN A 75 3.35 -8.75 -3.70
C GLN A 75 4.43 -9.35 -2.79
N ASP A 76 4.60 -10.67 -2.88
CA ASP A 76 5.75 -11.36 -2.30
C ASP A 76 6.91 -11.46 -3.31
N GLY A 77 8.07 -11.95 -2.88
CA GLY A 77 9.36 -11.88 -3.58
C GLY A 77 9.51 -12.51 -4.97
N ALA A 78 8.44 -12.88 -5.68
CA ALA A 78 8.52 -13.36 -7.06
C ALA A 78 8.90 -12.20 -8.00
N ARG A 79 10.10 -12.26 -8.59
CA ARG A 79 10.66 -11.21 -9.45
C ARG A 79 10.70 -11.58 -10.94
N TYR A 80 10.39 -12.82 -11.29
CA TYR A 80 10.51 -13.32 -12.66
C TYR A 80 9.16 -13.81 -13.18
N ILE A 81 8.90 -13.55 -14.47
CA ILE A 81 7.68 -13.99 -15.16
C ILE A 81 7.54 -15.52 -15.17
N SER A 82 8.66 -16.25 -15.09
CA SER A 82 8.70 -17.71 -14.94
C SER A 82 8.01 -18.21 -13.66
N ASN A 83 7.80 -17.34 -12.68
CA ASN A 83 7.10 -17.69 -11.44
C ASN A 83 5.58 -17.56 -11.57
N LEU A 84 5.08 -17.07 -12.71
CA LEU A 84 3.65 -16.98 -12.99
C LEU A 84 3.12 -18.36 -13.37
N SER A 85 2.42 -18.99 -12.43
CA SER A 85 1.75 -20.26 -12.64
C SER A 85 0.45 -20.31 -11.82
N GLN A 86 -0.48 -21.20 -12.21
CA GLN A 86 -1.71 -21.41 -11.46
C GLN A 86 -1.44 -21.83 -10.00
N GLN A 87 -0.43 -22.68 -9.80
CA GLN A 87 -0.02 -23.14 -8.46
C GLN A 87 0.50 -21.96 -7.61
N ALA A 88 1.39 -21.13 -8.16
CA ALA A 88 1.93 -19.97 -7.48
C ALA A 88 0.82 -18.93 -7.20
N GLY A 89 -0.08 -18.69 -8.16
CA GLY A 89 -1.23 -17.80 -7.99
C GLY A 89 -2.18 -18.27 -6.88
N THR A 90 -2.50 -19.56 -6.85
CA THR A 90 -3.35 -20.16 -5.81
C THR A 90 -2.70 -20.08 -4.43
N ALA A 91 -1.40 -20.35 -4.34
CA ALA A 91 -0.65 -20.22 -3.10
C ALA A 91 -0.67 -18.76 -2.60
N ASN A 92 -0.33 -17.81 -3.47
CA ASN A 92 -0.30 -16.39 -3.16
C ASN A 92 -1.66 -15.80 -2.78
N ALA A 93 -2.76 -16.26 -3.40
CA ALA A 93 -4.11 -15.81 -3.04
C ALA A 93 -4.58 -16.32 -1.66
N ARG A 94 -4.11 -17.50 -1.24
CA ARG A 94 -4.42 -18.10 0.07
C ARG A 94 -3.50 -17.60 1.19
N ALA A 95 -2.33 -17.09 0.84
CA ALA A 95 -1.30 -16.73 1.79
C ALA A 95 -1.50 -15.41 2.58
N PRO A 96 -2.35 -14.43 2.21
CA PRO A 96 -2.55 -13.24 3.02
C PRO A 96 -3.50 -13.55 4.18
N ARG A 97 -2.99 -14.25 5.18
CA ARG A 97 -3.59 -14.37 6.53
C ARG A 97 -3.63 -13.04 7.30
N ILE A 98 -3.09 -11.96 6.75
CA ILE A 98 -3.02 -10.62 7.36
C ILE A 98 -4.30 -9.80 7.06
N LEU A 99 -5.07 -10.15 6.03
CA LEU A 99 -6.24 -9.37 5.59
C LEU A 99 -7.57 -9.57 6.34
N PRO A 100 -7.90 -10.70 7.02
CA PRO A 100 -9.23 -10.84 7.62
C PRO A 100 -9.50 -9.83 8.74
N ASN A 101 -8.46 -9.19 9.31
CA ASN A 101 -8.60 -8.13 10.32
C ASN A 101 -8.44 -6.70 9.76
N VAL A 102 -8.10 -6.53 8.48
CA VAL A 102 -7.94 -5.22 7.84
C VAL A 102 -9.21 -4.82 7.06
N LEU A 103 -9.96 -5.80 6.54
CA LEU A 103 -11.21 -5.59 5.80
C LEU A 103 -12.48 -5.76 6.66
N ALA A 104 -12.34 -6.02 7.97
CA ALA A 104 -13.45 -6.18 8.91
C ALA A 104 -13.83 -4.88 9.64
N ILE A 105 -13.51 -3.72 9.04
CA ILE A 105 -13.90 -2.39 9.54
C ILE A 105 -15.08 -1.89 8.71
#